data_AF-A0A844TMU8-F1
#
_entry.id   AF-A0A844TMU8-F1
#
_cell.length_a   1.000
_cell.length_b   1.000
_cell.length_c   1.000
_cell.angle_alpha   90.00
_cell.angle_beta   90.00
_cell.angle_gamma   90.00
#
_symmetry.space_group_name_H-M   'P 1'
#
loop_
_entity.id
_entity.type
_entity.pdbx_description
1 polymer ?
#
loop_
_entity_poly.entity_id
_entity_poly.type
_entity_poly.pdbx_seq_one_letter_code
_entity_poly.pdbx_strand_id
1 'polypeptide(L)'
;MALEHTSASISPSQAGPVTRRPFYCDEVGRREFVCGGGASLLSAMLATLLAGSKPVRAEAVTGPLPELDRVAVRIVIDSYQFAVAPSRKLPNLDVQHFGWGLGDKPPRRTLVSEFGLAMQVESRRGNEARNILVDFGFTPEALLNNATLLGIDPAAIDALVLSHGHQDHFGGLAGFLQAHSGKLKPKLPLFVGGEGCFCAREWTAPPVRGSFGVIDRKALEEADVAVTYAEGPTLVADHAVVTGQISQRSFEKVLSPSAMTIGFDRGVGCYPDRLSVAERSAPVVPDQFQHEIATVFNLKGRGLIILTSCSHRGVVNAIRQAQAASSMEKIHAVIGGFHLAPYPEEYVRDTVKALQEVDPTYVVPLHCTGEPFYEAARAAMPTKLLRSYTGTRLVFEA
;
A
#
# COMPACT_ATOMS: atom_id res chain seq x y z
N MET A 1 -28.75 -87.20 0.86
CA MET A 1 -29.25 -85.81 0.92
C MET A 1 -28.74 -85.22 2.23
N ALA A 2 -27.89 -84.20 2.11
CA ALA A 2 -26.90 -83.83 3.12
C ALA A 2 -27.43 -82.86 4.19
N LEU A 3 -26.77 -82.94 5.35
CA LEU A 3 -26.92 -82.14 6.56
C LEU A 3 -26.43 -80.70 6.36
N GLU A 4 -27.05 -79.74 7.03
CA GLU A 4 -26.47 -78.41 7.29
C GLU A 4 -26.68 -78.00 8.76
N HIS A 5 -25.59 -77.51 9.33
CA HIS A 5 -25.51 -76.85 10.63
C HIS A 5 -24.68 -75.58 10.47
N THR A 6 -24.80 -74.73 11.51
CA THR A 6 -24.03 -73.51 11.83
C THR A 6 -24.50 -72.22 11.15
N SER A 7 -24.54 -71.05 11.79
CA SER A 7 -24.68 -70.60 13.18
C SER A 7 -24.79 -69.07 13.08
N ALA A 8 -25.78 -68.42 13.71
CA ALA A 8 -25.96 -66.97 13.62
C ALA A 8 -25.39 -66.22 14.84
N SER A 9 -24.68 -65.13 14.53
CA SER A 9 -23.92 -64.24 15.41
C SER A 9 -24.79 -63.23 16.17
N ILE A 10 -24.35 -62.92 17.40
CA ILE A 10 -24.91 -61.93 18.33
C ILE A 10 -24.19 -60.57 18.16
N SER A 11 -24.97 -59.49 18.17
CA SER A 11 -24.55 -58.08 18.21
C SER A 11 -24.08 -57.65 19.62
N PRO A 12 -23.34 -56.53 19.77
CA PRO A 12 -24.03 -55.37 20.38
C PRO A 12 -23.53 -53.96 20.00
N SER A 13 -24.48 -53.03 20.18
CA SER A 13 -24.38 -51.64 20.64
C SER A 13 -23.72 -50.54 19.78
N GLN A 14 -24.45 -49.42 19.78
CA GLN A 14 -24.33 -48.21 19.00
C GLN A 14 -23.19 -47.29 19.47
N ALA A 15 -22.48 -46.68 18.52
CA ALA A 15 -21.73 -45.44 18.68
C ALA A 15 -22.23 -44.43 17.64
N GLY A 16 -22.61 -43.23 18.09
CA GLY A 16 -23.18 -42.16 17.26
C GLY A 16 -22.17 -41.51 16.30
N PRO A 17 -22.63 -40.76 15.28
CA PRO A 17 -21.78 -40.21 14.24
C PRO A 17 -20.99 -38.99 14.72
N VAL A 18 -19.68 -39.02 14.46
CA VAL A 18 -18.74 -37.91 14.65
C VAL A 18 -19.01 -36.85 13.58
N THR A 19 -19.48 -35.67 14.01
CA THR A 19 -19.58 -34.48 13.15
C THR A 19 -18.20 -33.82 13.04
N ARG A 20 -17.60 -33.86 11.85
CA ARG A 20 -16.43 -33.02 11.52
C ARG A 20 -16.89 -31.59 11.26
N ARG A 21 -16.53 -30.66 12.14
CA ARG A 21 -16.64 -29.21 11.86
C ARG A 21 -15.47 -28.77 10.97
N PRO A 22 -15.71 -27.94 9.93
CA PRO A 22 -14.62 -27.28 9.21
C PRO A 22 -13.99 -26.20 10.09
N PHE A 23 -12.66 -26.17 10.14
CA PHE A 23 -11.89 -25.10 10.77
C PHE A 23 -12.05 -23.82 9.95
N TYR A 24 -12.73 -22.83 10.52
CA TYR A 24 -12.65 -21.42 10.11
C TYR A 24 -11.55 -20.78 10.95
N CYS A 25 -10.52 -20.21 10.31
CA CYS A 25 -9.57 -19.33 10.99
C CYS A 25 -10.14 -17.92 11.06
N ASP A 26 -11.02 -17.68 12.01
CA ASP A 26 -11.31 -16.36 12.56
C ASP A 26 -11.03 -16.43 14.07
N GLU A 27 -10.43 -15.36 14.61
CA GLU A 27 -9.94 -15.16 15.99
C GLU A 27 -8.44 -15.41 16.24
N VAL A 28 -7.67 -14.32 16.17
CA VAL A 28 -6.40 -14.22 16.92
C VAL A 28 -6.76 -13.96 18.39
N GLY A 29 -6.86 -15.03 19.16
CA GLY A 29 -7.06 -14.97 20.60
C GLY A 29 -5.86 -14.36 21.32
N ARG A 30 -6.12 -13.39 22.20
CA ARG A 30 -5.16 -12.86 23.18
C ARG A 30 -4.70 -13.97 24.13
N ARG A 31 -3.49 -14.50 23.93
CA ARG A 31 -2.50 -14.87 24.96
C ARG A 31 -1.39 -15.71 24.32
N GLU A 32 -0.21 -15.12 24.20
CA GLU A 32 1.03 -15.72 24.72
C GLU A 32 2.10 -14.63 24.78
N PHE A 33 2.63 -14.44 25.98
CA PHE A 33 3.60 -13.41 26.36
C PHE A 33 4.83 -14.16 26.82
N VAL A 34 5.93 -14.13 26.06
CA VAL A 34 7.27 -14.42 26.59
C VAL A 34 8.28 -13.52 25.87
N CYS A 35 9.12 -12.89 26.69
CA CYS A 35 10.20 -11.98 26.31
C CYS A 35 11.11 -12.57 25.22
N GLY A 36 11.26 -11.83 24.12
CA GLY A 36 12.18 -12.12 23.04
C GLY A 36 12.57 -10.85 22.27
N GLY A 37 12.94 -9.79 22.99
CA GLY A 37 13.50 -8.58 22.39
C GLY A 37 14.88 -8.88 21.81
N GLY A 38 14.91 -9.37 20.57
CA GLY A 38 16.15 -9.67 19.86
C GLY A 38 15.99 -10.61 18.67
N ALA A 39 14.97 -11.47 18.65
CA ALA A 39 14.82 -12.49 17.60
C ALA A 39 14.07 -11.99 16.34
N SER A 40 13.10 -11.08 16.50
CA SER A 40 12.24 -10.61 15.40
C SER A 40 12.91 -9.61 14.44
N LEU A 41 14.06 -9.03 14.81
CA LEU A 41 14.87 -8.17 13.93
C LEU A 41 15.76 -8.97 12.95
N LEU A 42 16.03 -10.25 13.23
CA LEU A 42 16.88 -11.08 12.35
C LEU A 42 16.12 -11.68 11.16
N SER A 43 14.81 -11.91 11.24
CA SER A 43 14.07 -12.57 10.16
C SER A 43 14.01 -11.77 8.85
N ALA A 44 13.82 -10.44 8.93
CA ALA A 44 13.74 -9.60 7.73
C ALA A 44 15.10 -9.40 7.05
N MET A 45 16.20 -9.36 7.81
CA MET A 45 17.56 -9.32 7.26
C MET A 45 18.02 -10.65 6.66
N LEU A 46 17.53 -11.81 7.17
CA LEU A 46 17.88 -13.11 6.58
C LEU A 46 17.20 -13.35 5.22
N ALA A 47 15.99 -12.82 5.01
CA ALA A 47 15.29 -12.92 3.74
C ALA A 47 16.07 -12.28 2.57
N THR A 48 16.72 -11.13 2.80
CA THR A 48 17.50 -10.40 1.78
C THR A 48 18.88 -11.03 1.53
N LEU A 49 19.50 -11.64 2.54
CA LEU A 49 20.78 -12.35 2.40
C LEU A 49 20.66 -13.66 1.60
N LEU A 50 19.50 -14.35 1.68
CA LEU A 50 19.25 -15.63 1.01
C LEU A 50 18.41 -15.53 -0.28
N ALA A 51 17.83 -14.37 -0.59
CA ALA A 51 17.09 -14.15 -1.83
C ALA A 51 18.00 -14.28 -3.06
N GLY A 52 17.82 -15.34 -3.84
CA GLY A 52 18.10 -15.31 -5.28
C GLY A 52 17.00 -14.52 -6.02
N SER A 53 16.89 -14.68 -7.34
CA SER A 53 15.88 -13.99 -8.18
C SER A 53 14.40 -14.36 -7.89
N LYS A 54 14.12 -15.17 -6.87
CA LYS A 54 12.77 -15.60 -6.53
C LYS A 54 12.14 -14.66 -5.50
N PRO A 55 10.88 -14.22 -5.69
CA PRO A 55 10.15 -13.44 -4.69
C PRO A 55 10.11 -14.15 -3.34
N VAL A 56 10.21 -13.38 -2.26
CA VAL A 56 10.15 -13.88 -0.88
C VAL A 56 8.83 -13.46 -0.24
N ARG A 57 8.19 -14.35 0.51
CA ARG A 57 7.03 -14.00 1.34
C ARG A 57 7.54 -13.42 2.65
N ALA A 58 7.10 -12.22 3.01
CA ALA A 58 7.50 -11.62 4.28
C ALA A 58 6.88 -12.37 5.46
N GLU A 59 7.67 -12.53 6.52
CA GLU A 59 7.13 -12.92 7.83
C GLU A 59 6.38 -11.72 8.42
N ALA A 60 5.17 -11.99 8.92
CA ALA A 60 4.40 -10.96 9.61
C ALA A 60 5.15 -10.53 10.87
N VAL A 61 5.30 -9.23 11.07
CA VAL A 61 5.99 -8.67 12.23
C VAL A 61 5.16 -8.88 13.47
N THR A 62 5.75 -9.52 14.47
CA THR A 62 5.21 -9.57 15.84
C THR A 62 6.00 -8.61 16.71
N GLY A 63 5.46 -7.42 16.96
CA GLY A 63 6.12 -6.42 17.81
C GLY A 63 5.57 -5.00 17.63
N PRO A 64 5.89 -4.07 18.55
CA PRO A 64 5.45 -2.69 18.44
C PRO A 64 6.11 -1.98 17.25
N LEU A 65 5.34 -1.15 16.55
CA LEU A 65 5.83 -0.32 15.45
C LEU A 65 6.88 0.68 15.97
N PRO A 66 8.09 0.78 15.35
CA PRO A 66 9.14 1.66 15.84
C PRO A 66 8.69 3.12 15.91
N GLU A 67 8.95 3.77 17.04
CA GLU A 67 8.69 5.20 17.20
C GLU A 67 9.72 6.05 16.46
N LEU A 68 9.23 7.00 15.69
CA LEU A 68 10.02 7.92 14.88
C LEU A 68 9.98 9.32 15.47
N ASP A 69 11.09 10.03 15.39
CA ASP A 69 11.18 11.44 15.81
C ASP A 69 10.68 12.39 14.72
N ARG A 70 10.72 11.94 13.46
CA ARG A 70 10.32 12.72 12.29
C ARG A 70 9.88 11.83 11.13
N VAL A 71 8.83 12.27 10.43
CA VAL A 71 8.38 11.70 9.15
C VAL A 71 8.13 12.84 8.19
N ALA A 72 8.76 12.84 7.02
CA ALA A 72 8.52 13.81 5.96
C ALA A 72 8.00 13.13 4.72
N VAL A 73 6.76 13.45 4.33
CA VAL A 73 6.10 12.89 3.16
C VAL A 73 6.13 13.93 2.05
N ARG A 74 6.76 13.61 0.92
CA ARG A 74 6.81 14.44 -0.27
C ARG A 74 5.91 13.83 -1.34
N ILE A 75 4.97 14.63 -1.84
CA ILE A 75 4.13 14.30 -2.99
C ILE A 75 4.99 14.45 -4.25
N VAL A 76 5.40 13.35 -4.85
CA VAL A 76 6.28 13.35 -6.04
C VAL A 76 5.44 13.48 -7.31
N ILE A 77 4.33 12.76 -7.38
CA ILE A 77 3.34 12.82 -8.47
C ILE A 77 1.96 12.93 -7.84
N ASP A 78 1.13 13.84 -8.36
CA ASP A 78 -0.30 13.92 -8.09
C ASP A 78 -0.96 14.65 -9.29
N SER A 79 -2.29 14.73 -9.30
CA SER A 79 -3.08 15.29 -10.38
C SER A 79 -2.95 16.80 -10.58
N TYR A 80 -2.42 17.54 -9.59
CA TYR A 80 -2.42 19.00 -9.62
C TYR A 80 -1.17 19.61 -8.95
N GLN A 81 -0.65 20.67 -9.57
CA GLN A 81 0.44 21.50 -9.04
C GLN A 81 -0.03 22.95 -8.83
N PHE A 82 0.49 23.62 -7.80
CA PHE A 82 0.18 25.02 -7.55
C PHE A 82 1.40 25.80 -7.04
N ALA A 83 2.13 26.43 -7.97
CA ALA A 83 3.42 27.07 -7.69
C ALA A 83 3.36 28.29 -6.75
N VAL A 84 2.18 28.91 -6.59
CA VAL A 84 1.99 30.07 -5.70
C VAL A 84 1.40 29.69 -4.34
N ALA A 85 1.25 28.39 -4.06
CA ALA A 85 0.80 27.91 -2.76
C ALA A 85 1.79 28.35 -1.65
N PRO A 86 1.33 29.00 -0.56
CA PRO A 86 2.21 29.44 0.50
C PRO A 86 2.58 28.30 1.44
N SER A 87 3.87 28.12 1.72
CA SER A 87 4.33 27.23 2.80
C SER A 87 3.80 27.74 4.15
N ARG A 88 3.49 26.84 5.08
CA ARG A 88 2.92 27.20 6.38
C ARG A 88 3.30 26.21 7.48
N LYS A 89 3.44 26.72 8.71
CA LYS A 89 3.63 25.90 9.90
C LYS A 89 2.31 25.72 10.65
N LEU A 90 2.00 24.48 10.96
CA LEU A 90 0.88 24.03 11.78
C LEU A 90 1.45 23.29 13.01
N PRO A 91 0.63 23.02 14.05
CA PRO A 91 1.10 22.28 15.22
C PRO A 91 1.72 20.91 14.86
N ASN A 92 3.05 20.79 15.03
CA ASN A 92 3.82 19.57 14.74
C ASN A 92 3.85 19.17 13.26
N LEU A 93 3.55 20.11 12.36
CA LEU A 93 3.58 19.91 10.91
C LEU A 93 4.10 21.16 10.20
N ASP A 94 5.18 21.03 9.45
CA ASP A 94 5.65 22.05 8.51
C ASP A 94 5.26 21.66 7.07
N VAL A 95 4.40 22.46 6.44
CA VAL A 95 3.94 22.28 5.05
C VAL A 95 4.80 23.13 4.14
N GLN A 96 5.59 22.47 3.31
CA GLN A 96 6.54 23.09 2.40
C GLN A 96 6.07 22.89 0.96
N HIS A 97 5.92 23.97 0.19
CA HIS A 97 5.63 23.87 -1.25
C HIS A 97 6.89 24.10 -2.07
N PHE A 98 7.04 23.35 -3.16
CA PHE A 98 8.16 23.47 -4.09
C PHE A 98 8.26 24.87 -4.73
N GLY A 99 7.13 25.51 -4.94
CA GLY A 99 7.05 26.82 -5.60
C GLY A 99 7.40 26.71 -7.08
N TRP A 100 8.32 27.57 -7.53
CA TRP A 100 8.66 27.75 -8.94
C TRP A 100 9.96 27.07 -9.38
N GLY A 101 10.76 26.55 -8.44
CA GLY A 101 12.07 25.96 -8.75
C GLY A 101 13.04 26.94 -9.45
N LEU A 102 13.02 28.22 -9.07
CA LEU A 102 13.83 29.27 -9.70
C LEU A 102 15.29 29.22 -9.22
N GLY A 103 16.20 29.56 -10.14
CA GLY A 103 17.60 29.86 -9.86
C GLY A 103 18.08 31.03 -10.71
N ASP A 104 19.40 31.18 -10.88
CA ASP A 104 20.00 32.32 -11.59
C ASP A 104 19.68 32.38 -13.09
N LYS A 105 19.22 31.26 -13.68
CA LYS A 105 18.86 31.14 -15.09
C LYS A 105 17.38 30.76 -15.23
N PRO A 106 16.70 31.15 -16.34
CA PRO A 106 15.33 30.73 -16.59
C PRO A 106 15.17 29.20 -16.50
N PRO A 107 14.14 28.69 -15.80
CA PRO A 107 13.94 27.26 -15.62
C PRO A 107 13.68 26.58 -16.97
N ARG A 108 14.27 25.40 -17.17
CA ARG A 108 14.06 24.57 -18.38
C ARG A 108 13.15 23.37 -18.14
N ARG A 109 12.74 23.15 -16.88
CA ARG A 109 11.86 22.07 -16.43
C ARG A 109 10.98 22.63 -15.32
N THR A 110 9.80 22.05 -15.19
CA THR A 110 8.88 22.26 -14.07
C THR A 110 8.39 20.89 -13.59
N LEU A 111 7.76 20.84 -12.42
CA LEU A 111 7.08 19.63 -11.99
C LEU A 111 5.99 19.25 -13.00
N VAL A 112 5.88 17.94 -13.22
CA VAL A 112 4.87 17.33 -14.09
C VAL A 112 3.82 16.68 -13.19
N SER A 113 2.58 17.11 -13.34
CA SER A 113 1.42 16.47 -12.71
C SER A 113 0.74 15.54 -13.72
N GLU A 114 0.25 14.41 -13.25
CA GLU A 114 -0.50 13.44 -14.05
C GLU A 114 -1.52 12.73 -13.15
N PHE A 115 -2.53 12.08 -13.74
CA PHE A 115 -3.42 11.21 -12.98
C PHE A 115 -2.62 9.96 -12.57
N GLY A 116 -2.07 10.02 -11.37
CA GLY A 116 -1.28 8.98 -10.72
C GLY A 116 -0.78 9.47 -9.38
N LEU A 117 -0.13 8.59 -8.63
CA LEU A 117 0.42 8.94 -7.33
C LEU A 117 1.82 8.34 -7.16
N ALA A 118 2.71 9.16 -6.62
CA ALA A 118 3.99 8.72 -6.10
C ALA A 118 4.35 9.59 -4.90
N MET A 119 4.85 8.98 -3.84
CA MET A 119 5.25 9.67 -2.61
C MET A 119 6.62 9.20 -2.16
N GLN A 120 7.48 10.14 -1.80
CA GLN A 120 8.75 9.85 -1.14
C GLN A 120 8.58 10.12 0.35
N VAL A 121 9.05 9.21 1.20
CA VAL A 121 9.03 9.37 2.65
C VAL A 121 10.43 9.33 3.21
N GLU A 122 10.83 10.40 3.89
CA GLU A 122 12.06 10.47 4.68
C GLU A 122 11.70 10.38 6.16
N SER A 123 12.19 9.37 6.85
CA SER A 123 11.92 9.17 8.29
C SER A 123 13.20 9.17 9.10
N ARG A 124 13.11 9.61 10.36
CA ARG A 124 14.26 9.65 11.29
C ARG A 124 13.91 9.04 12.65
N ARG A 125 14.83 8.23 13.16
CA ARG A 125 14.82 7.66 14.52
C ARG A 125 16.22 7.80 15.11
N GLY A 126 16.38 8.71 16.07
CA GLY A 126 17.70 9.10 16.56
C GLY A 126 18.59 9.60 15.41
N ASN A 127 19.70 8.90 15.18
CA ASN A 127 20.65 9.20 14.10
C ASN A 127 20.37 8.41 12.80
N GLU A 128 19.40 7.48 12.82
CA GLU A 128 19.04 6.67 11.65
C GLU A 128 18.07 7.44 10.77
N ALA A 129 18.33 7.46 9.47
CA ALA A 129 17.46 8.02 8.45
C ALA A 129 17.12 6.94 7.43
N ARG A 130 15.86 6.93 6.98
CA ARG A 130 15.38 6.02 5.94
C ARG A 130 14.60 6.76 4.87
N ASN A 131 14.74 6.32 3.62
CA ASN A 131 14.08 6.88 2.46
C ASN A 131 13.28 5.79 1.74
N ILE A 132 11.97 5.95 1.66
CA ILE A 132 11.04 4.98 1.05
C ILE A 132 10.32 5.67 -0.10
N LEU A 133 10.25 5.01 -1.26
CA LEU A 133 9.40 5.45 -2.38
C LEU A 133 8.13 4.59 -2.41
N VAL A 134 6.97 5.23 -2.31
CA VAL A 134 5.65 4.60 -2.31
C VAL A 134 4.92 4.99 -3.58
N ASP A 135 4.61 4.00 -4.42
CA ASP A 135 4.11 4.14 -5.79
C ASP A 135 5.01 5.00 -6.70
N PHE A 136 4.65 5.03 -7.99
CA PHE A 136 5.55 5.40 -9.09
C PHE A 136 4.84 6.18 -10.20
N GLY A 137 3.60 6.65 -9.98
CA GLY A 137 2.83 7.39 -10.97
C GLY A 137 2.48 6.59 -12.22
N PHE A 138 2.03 7.30 -13.25
CA PHE A 138 1.57 6.76 -14.53
C PHE A 138 2.70 6.57 -15.54
N THR A 139 3.64 7.52 -15.58
CA THR A 139 4.70 7.54 -16.61
C THR A 139 6.11 7.66 -16.00
N PRO A 140 7.12 7.01 -16.61
CA PRO A 140 8.50 7.16 -16.18
C PRO A 140 9.02 8.59 -16.40
N GLU A 141 8.55 9.29 -17.44
CA GLU A 141 8.95 10.66 -17.74
C GLU A 141 8.60 11.62 -16.60
N ALA A 142 7.37 11.54 -16.08
CA ALA A 142 6.94 12.37 -14.96
C ALA A 142 7.73 12.06 -13.69
N LEU A 143 7.89 10.77 -13.35
CA LEU A 143 8.61 10.35 -12.15
C LEU A 143 10.07 10.78 -12.18
N LEU A 144 10.78 10.53 -13.29
CA LEU A 144 12.19 10.89 -13.45
C LEU A 144 12.41 12.41 -13.43
N ASN A 145 11.53 13.16 -14.10
CA ASN A 145 11.59 14.62 -14.09
C ASN A 145 11.42 15.17 -12.67
N ASN A 146 10.39 14.71 -11.96
CA ASN A 146 10.07 15.21 -10.63
C ASN A 146 11.12 14.77 -9.60
N ALA A 147 11.61 13.52 -9.66
CA ALA A 147 12.69 13.05 -8.81
C ALA A 147 13.94 13.94 -8.94
N THR A 148 14.30 14.33 -10.17
CA THR A 148 15.41 15.25 -10.43
C THR A 148 15.17 16.62 -9.81
N LEU A 149 14.00 17.24 -10.04
CA LEU A 149 13.68 18.58 -9.54
C LEU A 149 13.54 18.63 -8.01
N LEU A 150 13.04 17.57 -7.41
CA LEU A 150 12.81 17.46 -5.97
C LEU A 150 14.06 17.01 -5.20
N GLY A 151 15.15 16.69 -5.91
CA GLY A 151 16.42 16.27 -5.32
C GLY A 151 16.36 14.88 -4.67
N ILE A 152 15.56 13.97 -5.23
CA ILE A 152 15.47 12.59 -4.73
C ILE A 152 16.71 11.83 -5.20
N ASP A 153 17.55 11.43 -4.25
CA ASP A 153 18.72 10.60 -4.53
C ASP A 153 18.32 9.11 -4.61
N PRO A 154 18.43 8.45 -5.78
CA PRO A 154 18.13 7.03 -5.93
C PRO A 154 19.04 6.14 -5.06
N ALA A 155 20.28 6.56 -4.77
CA ALA A 155 21.21 5.78 -3.93
C ALA A 155 20.79 5.78 -2.45
N ALA A 156 20.01 6.79 -2.03
CA ALA A 156 19.52 6.89 -0.67
C ALA A 156 18.29 6.00 -0.42
N ILE A 157 17.57 5.54 -1.45
CA ILE A 157 16.34 4.76 -1.29
C ILE A 157 16.65 3.42 -0.60
N ASP A 158 15.93 3.13 0.49
CA ASP A 158 16.06 1.92 1.30
C ASP A 158 15.02 0.87 0.93
N ALA A 159 13.85 1.29 0.47
CA ALA A 159 12.77 0.40 0.07
C ALA A 159 11.83 1.06 -0.94
N LEU A 160 11.21 0.20 -1.74
CA LEU A 160 10.10 0.52 -2.65
C LEU A 160 8.83 -0.14 -2.11
N VAL A 161 7.71 0.56 -2.18
CA VAL A 161 6.39 0.00 -1.85
C VAL A 161 5.46 0.28 -3.02
N LEU A 162 4.79 -0.75 -3.52
CA LEU A 162 3.69 -0.60 -4.47
C LEU A 162 2.39 -0.94 -3.74
N SER A 163 1.53 0.06 -3.63
CA SER A 163 0.25 -0.05 -2.93
C SER A 163 -0.68 -1.07 -3.57
N HIS A 164 -0.79 -1.05 -4.90
CA HIS A 164 -1.60 -1.97 -5.69
C HIS A 164 -1.20 -1.95 -7.17
N GLY A 165 -1.77 -2.85 -7.98
CA GLY A 165 -1.26 -3.11 -9.33
C GLY A 165 -1.83 -2.25 -10.47
N HIS A 166 -2.29 -1.01 -10.23
CA HIS A 166 -2.80 -0.13 -11.31
C HIS A 166 -1.71 0.70 -11.99
N GLN A 167 -1.88 0.97 -13.28
CA GLN A 167 -0.89 1.65 -14.14
C GLN A 167 -0.48 3.02 -13.60
N ASP A 168 -1.41 3.76 -13.02
CA ASP A 168 -1.21 5.08 -12.43
C ASP A 168 -0.44 5.07 -11.09
N HIS A 169 -0.07 3.87 -10.62
CA HIS A 169 0.73 3.63 -9.43
C HIS A 169 2.03 2.87 -9.69
N PHE A 170 2.11 2.01 -10.71
CA PHE A 170 3.36 1.33 -11.07
C PHE A 170 4.04 1.85 -12.34
N GLY A 171 3.36 2.67 -13.14
CA GLY A 171 3.74 2.96 -14.52
C GLY A 171 5.12 3.58 -14.69
N GLY A 172 5.57 4.39 -13.72
CA GLY A 172 6.92 4.94 -13.71
C GLY A 172 8.02 4.00 -13.20
N LEU A 173 7.68 2.85 -12.60
CA LEU A 173 8.62 1.98 -11.88
C LEU A 173 9.73 1.45 -12.80
N ALA A 174 9.37 0.83 -13.93
CA ALA A 174 10.35 0.20 -14.82
C ALA A 174 11.37 1.21 -15.38
N GLY A 175 10.90 2.36 -15.87
CA GLY A 175 11.78 3.42 -16.36
C GLY A 175 12.61 4.07 -15.25
N PHE A 176 12.08 4.19 -14.03
CA PHE A 176 12.84 4.65 -12.88
C PHE A 176 14.00 3.71 -12.54
N LEU A 177 13.74 2.40 -12.51
CA LEU A 177 14.75 1.39 -12.24
C LEU A 177 15.83 1.37 -13.33
N GLN A 178 15.43 1.41 -14.60
CA GLN A 178 16.35 1.40 -15.73
C GLN A 178 17.26 2.65 -15.74
N ALA A 179 16.70 3.84 -15.56
CA ALA A 179 17.46 5.10 -15.58
C ALA A 179 18.45 5.22 -14.41
N HIS A 180 18.23 4.49 -13.32
CA HIS A 180 19.06 4.50 -12.13
C HIS A 180 19.81 3.19 -11.90
N SER A 181 19.88 2.32 -12.92
CA SER A 181 20.67 1.09 -12.86
C SER A 181 22.11 1.37 -12.43
N GLY A 182 22.62 0.58 -11.49
CA GLY A 182 23.94 0.76 -10.88
C GLY A 182 24.06 1.86 -9.80
N LYS A 183 23.02 2.67 -9.57
CA LYS A 183 22.96 3.63 -8.45
C LYS A 183 22.09 3.14 -7.29
N LEU A 184 21.13 2.26 -7.57
CA LEU A 184 20.26 1.67 -6.56
C LEU A 184 21.06 0.72 -5.66
N LYS A 185 20.59 0.53 -4.42
CA LYS A 185 21.16 -0.46 -3.52
C LYS A 185 20.95 -1.87 -4.11
N PRO A 186 21.92 -2.79 -3.97
CA PRO A 186 21.73 -4.17 -4.38
C PRO A 186 20.58 -4.80 -3.60
N LYS A 187 19.82 -5.68 -4.26
CA LYS A 187 18.64 -6.34 -3.71
C LYS A 187 17.64 -5.36 -3.08
N LEU A 188 17.43 -4.20 -3.69
CA LEU A 188 16.51 -3.17 -3.19
C LEU A 188 15.11 -3.80 -3.02
N PRO A 189 14.53 -3.82 -1.80
CA PRO A 189 13.26 -4.51 -1.59
C PRO A 189 12.09 -3.73 -2.20
N LEU A 190 11.23 -4.43 -2.93
CA LEU A 190 9.94 -3.96 -3.39
C LEU A 190 8.82 -4.72 -2.66
N PHE A 191 8.09 -4.02 -1.80
CA PHE A 191 6.96 -4.57 -1.08
C PHE A 191 5.68 -4.45 -1.91
N VAL A 192 4.95 -5.56 -2.03
CA VAL A 192 3.67 -5.67 -2.72
C VAL A 192 2.70 -6.50 -1.87
N GLY A 193 1.40 -6.23 -1.91
CA GLY A 193 0.43 -6.94 -1.07
C GLY A 193 0.08 -8.37 -1.49
N GLY A 194 0.65 -8.86 -2.58
CA GLY A 194 0.47 -10.23 -3.06
C GLY A 194 0.76 -10.37 -4.54
N GLU A 195 0.61 -11.60 -5.05
CA GLU A 195 0.87 -11.92 -6.45
C GLU A 195 -0.08 -11.18 -7.41
N GLY A 196 -1.30 -10.86 -6.96
CA GLY A 196 -2.29 -10.13 -7.76
C GLY A 196 -1.81 -8.79 -8.32
N CYS A 197 -0.80 -8.14 -7.71
CA CYS A 197 -0.18 -6.93 -8.27
C CYS A 197 0.36 -7.16 -9.68
N PHE A 198 0.83 -8.35 -10.00
CA PHE A 198 1.49 -8.68 -11.27
C PHE A 198 0.54 -9.18 -12.35
N CYS A 199 -0.73 -9.43 -12.04
CA CYS A 199 -1.70 -9.80 -13.07
C CYS A 199 -1.92 -8.62 -14.02
N ALA A 200 -2.02 -8.90 -15.31
CA ALA A 200 -2.34 -7.86 -16.29
C ALA A 200 -3.74 -7.32 -16.04
N ARG A 201 -3.92 -6.01 -16.16
CA ARG A 201 -5.19 -5.35 -15.91
C ARG A 201 -5.83 -4.82 -17.16
N GLU A 202 -7.16 -4.83 -17.15
CA GLU A 202 -7.98 -4.17 -18.14
C GLU A 202 -8.94 -3.21 -17.45
N TRP A 203 -9.08 -2.02 -18.02
CA TRP A 203 -10.12 -1.09 -17.65
C TRP A 203 -11.45 -1.50 -18.30
N THR A 204 -12.50 -1.60 -17.50
CA THR A 204 -13.78 -2.21 -17.93
C THR A 204 -14.93 -1.20 -18.07
N ALA A 205 -14.80 -0.01 -17.47
CA ALA A 205 -15.86 1.01 -17.48
C ALA A 205 -15.86 1.84 -18.77
N PRO A 206 -17.04 2.11 -19.37
CA PRO A 206 -17.15 2.93 -20.58
C PRO A 206 -16.67 4.38 -20.37
N PRO A 207 -16.32 5.13 -21.44
CA PRO A 207 -16.38 4.74 -22.86
C PRO A 207 -15.11 4.01 -23.35
N VAL A 208 -14.05 4.01 -22.53
CA VAL A 208 -12.77 3.40 -22.88
C VAL A 208 -12.77 1.98 -22.34
N ARG A 209 -12.41 0.99 -23.14
CA ARG A 209 -12.05 -0.35 -22.65
C ARG A 209 -10.70 -0.69 -23.22
N GLY A 210 -9.85 -1.32 -22.41
CA GLY A 210 -8.54 -1.71 -22.89
C GLY A 210 -7.56 -2.02 -21.77
N SER A 211 -6.33 -2.30 -22.18
CA SER A 211 -5.23 -2.58 -21.26
C SER A 211 -5.04 -1.42 -20.29
N PHE A 212 -4.97 -1.78 -19.01
CA PHE A 212 -4.57 -0.92 -17.91
C PHE A 212 -3.27 -1.41 -17.27
N GLY A 213 -2.41 -1.97 -18.12
CA GLY A 213 -1.02 -2.26 -17.83
C GLY A 213 -0.76 -3.57 -17.10
N VAL A 214 0.52 -3.91 -17.02
CA VAL A 214 1.07 -5.05 -16.29
C VAL A 214 2.49 -4.70 -15.86
N ILE A 215 2.89 -5.11 -14.65
CA ILE A 215 4.23 -4.84 -14.13
C ILE A 215 5.27 -5.61 -14.93
N ASP A 216 6.31 -4.91 -15.40
CA ASP A 216 7.45 -5.52 -16.08
C ASP A 216 8.37 -6.22 -15.07
N ARG A 217 8.16 -7.53 -14.90
CA ARG A 217 8.98 -8.38 -14.02
C ARG A 217 10.45 -8.42 -14.46
N LYS A 218 10.72 -8.34 -15.77
CA LYS A 218 12.09 -8.38 -16.30
C LYS A 218 12.85 -7.12 -15.89
N ALA A 219 12.20 -5.96 -15.93
CA ALA A 219 12.79 -4.72 -15.43
C ALA A 219 13.13 -4.80 -13.92
N LEU A 220 12.31 -5.50 -13.11
CA LEU A 220 12.63 -5.74 -11.69
C LEU A 220 13.86 -6.64 -11.53
N GLU A 221 13.92 -7.74 -12.29
CA GLU A 221 15.04 -8.68 -12.26
C GLU A 221 16.36 -8.02 -12.72
N GLU A 222 16.33 -7.27 -13.82
CA GLU A 222 17.49 -6.56 -14.37
C GLU A 222 18.02 -5.47 -13.44
N ALA A 223 17.17 -4.90 -12.59
CA ALA A 223 17.52 -3.89 -11.60
C ALA A 223 17.93 -4.47 -10.24
N ASP A 224 18.04 -5.80 -10.11
CA ASP A 224 18.33 -6.50 -8.85
C ASP A 224 17.35 -6.10 -7.72
N VAL A 225 16.05 -6.03 -8.05
CA VAL A 225 14.99 -5.74 -7.07
C VAL A 225 14.53 -7.03 -6.39
N ALA A 226 14.49 -7.00 -5.05
CA ALA A 226 13.98 -8.11 -4.25
C ALA A 226 12.48 -7.96 -3.99
N VAL A 227 11.65 -8.63 -4.79
CA VAL A 227 10.19 -8.62 -4.62
C VAL A 227 9.81 -9.34 -3.32
N THR A 228 9.09 -8.64 -2.46
CA THR A 228 8.64 -9.10 -1.15
C THR A 228 7.11 -9.05 -1.07
N TYR A 229 6.46 -10.22 -0.96
CA TYR A 229 5.01 -10.28 -0.75
C TYR A 229 4.68 -10.02 0.72
N ALA A 230 4.06 -8.87 0.97
CA ALA A 230 3.59 -8.42 2.27
C ALA A 230 2.07 -8.62 2.37
N GLU A 231 1.62 -9.88 2.45
CA GLU A 231 0.20 -10.21 2.62
C GLU A 231 -0.28 -9.98 4.07
N GLY A 232 0.66 -9.94 5.02
CA GLY A 232 0.44 -9.54 6.41
C GLY A 232 1.30 -8.32 6.81
N PRO A 233 1.11 -7.79 8.04
CA PRO A 233 1.88 -6.67 8.55
C PRO A 233 3.39 -6.90 8.43
N THR A 234 4.09 -6.08 7.66
CA THR A 234 5.51 -6.31 7.32
C THR A 234 6.33 -5.05 7.54
N LEU A 235 7.50 -5.18 8.19
CA LEU A 235 8.42 -4.08 8.45
C LEU A 235 9.10 -3.64 7.15
N VAL A 236 9.15 -2.33 6.91
CA VAL A 236 9.78 -1.71 5.76
C VAL A 236 10.87 -0.75 6.24
N ALA A 237 12.11 -1.04 5.83
CA ALA A 237 13.30 -0.25 6.16
C ALA A 237 13.47 0.03 7.66
N ASP A 238 13.03 -0.87 8.54
CA ASP A 238 13.05 -0.74 10.00
C ASP A 238 12.25 0.43 10.60
N HIS A 239 11.53 1.20 9.78
CA HIS A 239 10.90 2.47 10.18
C HIS A 239 9.39 2.49 9.92
N ALA A 240 8.90 1.74 8.94
CA ALA A 240 7.49 1.68 8.58
C ALA A 240 6.97 0.25 8.65
N VAL A 241 5.65 0.10 8.63
CA VAL A 241 4.99 -1.19 8.39
C VAL A 241 4.03 -1.03 7.22
N VAL A 242 4.04 -1.96 6.28
CA VAL A 242 2.93 -2.14 5.35
C VAL A 242 1.88 -3.04 5.98
N THR A 243 0.61 -2.72 5.78
CA THR A 243 -0.50 -3.30 6.56
C THR A 243 -0.80 -4.78 6.32
N GLY A 244 -0.29 -5.33 5.22
CA GLY A 244 -0.89 -6.52 4.63
C GLY A 244 -2.25 -6.23 4.01
N GLN A 245 -2.92 -7.29 3.59
CA GLN A 245 -4.21 -7.21 2.88
C GLN A 245 -5.25 -6.44 3.72
N ILE A 246 -5.85 -5.43 3.11
CA ILE A 246 -6.89 -4.63 3.77
C ILE A 246 -8.23 -5.37 3.69
N SER A 247 -8.88 -5.58 4.82
CA SER A 247 -10.20 -6.23 4.85
C SER A 247 -11.35 -5.22 4.74
N GLN A 248 -12.41 -5.57 4.01
CA GLN A 248 -13.60 -4.70 3.86
C GLN A 248 -14.59 -4.93 5.02
N ARG A 249 -14.32 -4.29 6.17
CA ARG A 249 -15.11 -4.43 7.41
C ARG A 249 -16.03 -3.24 7.70
N SER A 250 -15.88 -2.15 6.97
CA SER A 250 -16.73 -0.95 7.04
C SER A 250 -17.83 -0.98 5.98
N PHE A 251 -18.58 0.11 5.88
CA PHE A 251 -19.55 0.30 4.80
C PHE A 251 -18.87 0.54 3.44
N GLU A 252 -17.56 0.81 3.43
CA GLU A 252 -16.83 1.17 2.22
C GLU A 252 -16.63 -0.01 1.26
N LYS A 253 -17.04 0.20 0.00
CA LYS A 253 -16.96 -0.72 -1.14
C LYS A 253 -16.65 0.11 -2.39
N VAL A 254 -15.44 0.68 -2.39
CA VAL A 254 -14.99 1.66 -3.40
C VAL A 254 -14.06 1.04 -4.45
N LEU A 255 -14.45 -0.11 -5.01
CA LEU A 255 -13.62 -0.81 -5.99
C LEU A 255 -13.58 -0.05 -7.33
N SER A 256 -12.42 -0.01 -7.97
CA SER A 256 -12.28 0.54 -9.33
C SER A 256 -12.69 -0.49 -10.39
N PRO A 257 -13.31 -0.05 -11.50
CA PRO A 257 -13.83 -0.92 -12.56
C PRO A 257 -12.70 -1.49 -13.44
N SER A 258 -11.92 -2.40 -12.87
CA SER A 258 -10.85 -3.13 -13.55
C SER A 258 -11.02 -4.64 -13.42
N ALA A 259 -10.41 -5.39 -14.34
CA ALA A 259 -10.35 -6.84 -14.30
C ALA A 259 -8.90 -7.31 -14.38
N MET A 260 -8.59 -8.42 -13.72
CA MET A 260 -7.30 -9.10 -13.78
C MET A 260 -7.36 -10.25 -14.79
N THR A 261 -6.39 -10.29 -15.69
CA THR A 261 -6.11 -11.47 -16.53
C THR A 261 -5.12 -12.38 -15.80
N ILE A 262 -5.51 -13.64 -15.63
CA ILE A 262 -4.76 -14.63 -14.85
C ILE A 262 -3.81 -15.41 -15.75
N GLY A 263 -2.54 -15.45 -15.35
CA GLY A 263 -1.48 -16.12 -16.10
C GLY A 263 -0.53 -15.14 -16.79
N PHE A 264 0.21 -15.65 -17.76
CA PHE A 264 1.20 -14.91 -18.53
C PHE A 264 0.75 -14.73 -19.97
N ASP A 265 0.91 -13.51 -20.49
CA ASP A 265 0.89 -13.20 -21.92
C ASP A 265 2.23 -12.56 -22.30
N ARG A 266 2.85 -13.04 -23.38
CA ARG A 266 4.12 -12.50 -23.92
C ARG A 266 5.22 -12.25 -22.86
N GLY A 267 5.32 -13.11 -21.85
CA GLY A 267 6.37 -13.08 -20.83
C GLY A 267 6.10 -12.18 -19.62
N VAL A 268 4.94 -11.53 -19.54
CA VAL A 268 4.51 -10.71 -18.39
C VAL A 268 3.19 -11.22 -17.84
N GLY A 269 2.97 -11.05 -16.53
CA GLY A 269 1.75 -11.50 -15.85
C GLY A 269 2.00 -12.11 -14.48
N CYS A 270 1.02 -12.89 -14.02
CA CYS A 270 1.02 -13.48 -12.68
C CYS A 270 0.98 -15.01 -12.69
N TYR A 271 1.55 -15.59 -11.64
CA TYR A 271 1.63 -17.02 -11.35
C TYR A 271 0.31 -17.51 -10.73
N PRO A 272 -0.53 -18.29 -11.45
CA PRO A 272 -1.86 -18.68 -10.97
C PRO A 272 -1.85 -19.59 -9.73
N ASP A 273 -0.74 -20.26 -9.45
CA ASP A 273 -0.51 -21.11 -8.28
C ASP A 273 -0.26 -20.30 -6.99
N ARG A 274 0.04 -19.00 -7.12
CA ARG A 274 0.25 -18.07 -5.99
C ARG A 274 -0.94 -17.15 -5.70
N LEU A 275 -2.01 -17.28 -6.46
CA LEU A 275 -3.26 -16.56 -6.24
C LEU A 275 -4.21 -17.37 -5.35
N SER A 276 -5.14 -16.68 -4.69
CA SER A 276 -6.21 -17.37 -3.97
C SER A 276 -7.12 -18.16 -4.93
N VAL A 277 -7.83 -19.16 -4.40
CA VAL A 277 -8.81 -19.96 -5.18
C VAL A 277 -9.86 -19.06 -5.84
N ALA A 278 -10.28 -17.99 -5.15
CA ALA A 278 -11.26 -17.05 -5.68
C ALA A 278 -10.71 -16.25 -6.88
N GLU A 279 -9.46 -15.79 -6.80
CA GLU A 279 -8.82 -14.98 -7.85
C GLU A 279 -8.49 -15.78 -9.12
N ARG A 280 -8.33 -17.10 -9.03
CA ARG A 280 -8.09 -17.98 -10.19
C ARG A 280 -9.32 -18.76 -10.66
N SER A 281 -10.52 -18.26 -10.34
CA SER A 281 -11.79 -18.91 -10.70
C SER A 281 -12.10 -18.86 -12.19
N ALA A 282 -11.52 -17.91 -12.93
CA ALA A 282 -11.64 -17.78 -14.39
C ALA A 282 -10.36 -17.14 -14.99
N PRO A 283 -10.15 -17.21 -16.33
CA PRO A 283 -9.01 -16.55 -16.99
C PRO A 283 -9.01 -15.02 -16.84
N VAL A 284 -10.18 -14.41 -16.73
CA VAL A 284 -10.36 -12.98 -16.44
C VAL A 284 -11.36 -12.86 -15.30
N VAL A 285 -10.99 -12.15 -14.24
CA VAL A 285 -11.82 -11.94 -13.05
C VAL A 285 -11.91 -10.45 -12.70
N PRO A 286 -13.01 -9.95 -12.14
CA PRO A 286 -13.05 -8.59 -11.60
C PRO A 286 -11.96 -8.37 -10.56
N ASP A 287 -11.25 -7.24 -10.62
CA ASP A 287 -10.23 -6.93 -9.62
C ASP A 287 -10.90 -6.58 -8.28
N GLN A 288 -10.60 -7.37 -7.25
CA GLN A 288 -11.10 -7.19 -5.89
C GLN A 288 -10.07 -6.50 -4.98
N PHE A 289 -8.91 -6.09 -5.52
CA PHE A 289 -7.87 -5.35 -4.81
C PHE A 289 -7.34 -6.07 -3.56
N GLN A 290 -7.38 -7.40 -3.54
CA GLN A 290 -6.88 -8.19 -2.40
C GLN A 290 -5.41 -7.90 -2.08
N HIS A 291 -4.66 -7.50 -3.09
CA HIS A 291 -3.25 -7.13 -3.03
C HIS A 291 -3.01 -5.67 -2.58
N GLU A 292 -4.05 -4.90 -2.26
CA GLU A 292 -3.90 -3.51 -1.79
C GLU A 292 -3.34 -3.44 -0.37
N ILE A 293 -2.31 -2.61 -0.18
CA ILE A 293 -1.65 -2.36 1.11
C ILE A 293 -1.51 -0.85 1.38
N ALA A 294 -1.53 -0.47 2.65
CA ALA A 294 -1.19 0.87 3.11
C ALA A 294 0.20 0.86 3.80
N THR A 295 0.89 2.00 3.79
CA THR A 295 2.17 2.18 4.51
C THR A 295 1.95 3.02 5.77
N VAL A 296 2.47 2.56 6.91
CA VAL A 296 2.17 3.12 8.23
C VAL A 296 3.46 3.46 8.98
N PHE A 297 3.48 4.65 9.57
CA PHE A 297 4.58 5.15 10.40
C PHE A 297 4.06 5.51 11.79
N ASN A 298 4.82 5.24 12.84
CA ASN A 298 4.49 5.66 14.21
C ASN A 298 5.29 6.91 14.60
N LEU A 299 4.65 8.07 14.62
CA LEU A 299 5.27 9.31 15.08
C LEU A 299 5.17 9.41 16.60
N LYS A 300 6.32 9.47 17.27
CA LYS A 300 6.44 9.47 18.74
C LYS A 300 5.49 10.47 19.39
N GLY A 301 4.65 10.00 20.31
CA GLY A 301 3.66 10.82 21.04
C GLY A 301 2.47 11.34 20.22
N ARG A 302 2.48 11.17 18.88
CA ARG A 302 1.45 11.71 17.98
C ARG A 302 0.53 10.65 17.40
N GLY A 303 1.03 9.44 17.16
CA GLY A 303 0.27 8.34 16.59
C GLY A 303 0.61 8.08 15.12
N LEU A 304 -0.29 7.40 14.43
CA LEU A 304 -0.02 6.86 13.10
C LEU A 304 -0.08 7.92 12.00
N ILE A 305 0.89 7.88 11.09
CA ILE A 305 0.81 8.51 9.77
C ILE A 305 0.58 7.37 8.77
N ILE A 306 -0.56 7.40 8.09
CA ILE A 306 -1.02 6.35 7.18
C ILE A 306 -1.00 6.89 5.75
N LEU A 307 -0.31 6.17 4.87
CA LEU A 307 -0.30 6.40 3.43
C LEU A 307 -1.15 5.32 2.75
N THR A 308 -2.33 5.70 2.24
CA THR A 308 -3.31 4.74 1.70
C THR A 308 -3.27 4.57 0.18
N SER A 309 -2.55 5.45 -0.50
CA SER A 309 -2.46 5.51 -1.96
C SER A 309 -3.76 5.78 -2.72
N CYS A 310 -4.60 4.79 -3.04
CA CYS A 310 -5.93 5.05 -3.66
C CYS A 310 -7.10 4.46 -2.84
N SER A 311 -6.86 3.51 -1.93
CA SER A 311 -7.87 2.96 -1.01
C SER A 311 -9.07 2.34 -1.72
N HIS A 312 -8.87 1.51 -2.74
CA HIS A 312 -9.95 0.78 -3.41
C HIS A 312 -10.74 -0.14 -2.47
N ARG A 313 -10.12 -0.56 -1.36
CA ARG A 313 -10.80 -1.28 -0.28
C ARG A 313 -11.46 -0.38 0.77
N GLY A 314 -11.41 0.95 0.60
CA GLY A 314 -11.99 1.95 1.49
C GLY A 314 -10.95 2.56 2.45
N VAL A 315 -10.98 3.89 2.62
CA VAL A 315 -10.02 4.60 3.48
C VAL A 315 -10.24 4.29 4.97
N VAL A 316 -11.50 4.15 5.41
CA VAL A 316 -11.85 3.71 6.77
C VAL A 316 -11.40 2.26 7.00
N ASN A 317 -11.52 1.40 5.99
CA ASN A 317 -10.97 0.04 6.08
C ASN A 317 -9.44 0.02 6.17
N ALA A 318 -8.76 0.85 5.37
CA ALA A 318 -7.32 1.01 5.43
C ALA A 318 -6.85 1.51 6.80
N ILE A 319 -7.56 2.47 7.40
CA ILE A 319 -7.28 2.97 8.76
C ILE A 319 -7.42 1.84 9.78
N ARG A 320 -8.54 1.10 9.76
CA ARG A 320 -8.76 -0.02 10.69
C ARG A 320 -7.71 -1.11 10.54
N GLN A 321 -7.30 -1.40 9.30
CA GLN A 321 -6.22 -2.34 9.04
C GLN A 321 -4.88 -1.81 9.57
N ALA A 322 -4.59 -0.51 9.41
CA ALA A 322 -3.39 0.12 9.96
C ALA A 322 -3.36 0.08 11.49
N GLN A 323 -4.49 0.32 12.15
CA GLN A 323 -4.62 0.20 13.61
C GLN A 323 -4.36 -1.24 14.07
N ALA A 324 -4.94 -2.23 13.39
CA ALA A 324 -4.71 -3.64 13.67
C ALA A 324 -3.25 -4.05 13.44
N ALA A 325 -2.65 -3.64 12.32
CA ALA A 325 -1.28 -3.98 11.93
C ALA A 325 -0.22 -3.37 12.87
N SER A 326 -0.51 -2.20 13.46
CA SER A 326 0.39 -1.50 14.38
C SER A 326 0.07 -1.72 15.85
N SER A 327 -1.11 -2.27 16.17
CA SER A 327 -1.68 -2.31 17.52
C SER A 327 -1.82 -0.91 18.16
N MET A 328 -2.11 0.12 17.35
CA MET A 328 -2.24 1.50 17.79
C MET A 328 -3.55 2.13 17.32
N GLU A 329 -4.22 2.87 18.20
CA GLU A 329 -5.52 3.50 17.88
C GLU A 329 -5.39 4.92 17.33
N LYS A 330 -4.45 5.71 17.88
CA LYS A 330 -4.37 7.15 17.60
C LYS A 330 -3.84 7.41 16.19
N ILE A 331 -4.61 8.16 15.40
CA ILE A 331 -4.22 8.57 14.04
C ILE A 331 -3.77 10.02 14.05
N HIS A 332 -2.54 10.26 13.60
CA HIS A 332 -2.03 11.60 13.39
C HIS A 332 -2.39 12.12 12.00
N ALA A 333 -2.07 11.38 10.93
CA ALA A 333 -2.36 11.81 9.57
C ALA A 333 -2.82 10.65 8.67
N VAL A 334 -3.77 10.94 7.77
CA VAL A 334 -4.18 10.05 6.68
C VAL A 334 -3.94 10.76 5.36
N ILE A 335 -3.07 10.20 4.52
CA ILE A 335 -2.53 10.84 3.32
C ILE A 335 -2.69 9.87 2.15
N GLY A 336 -3.37 10.31 1.08
CA GLY A 336 -3.60 9.44 -0.07
C GLY A 336 -4.86 9.81 -0.85
N GLY A 337 -5.04 9.11 -1.96
CA GLY A 337 -6.31 8.91 -2.62
C GLY A 337 -7.23 7.98 -1.82
N PHE A 338 -8.51 8.31 -1.84
CA PHE A 338 -9.59 7.60 -1.13
C PHE A 338 -10.59 6.93 -2.09
N HIS A 339 -10.36 7.04 -3.40
CA HIS A 339 -11.20 6.53 -4.48
C HIS A 339 -12.67 6.95 -4.42
N LEU A 340 -12.93 8.19 -4.00
CA LEU A 340 -14.28 8.72 -3.80
C LEU A 340 -14.79 9.55 -4.98
N ALA A 341 -13.93 9.97 -5.90
CA ALA A 341 -14.34 10.81 -7.04
C ALA A 341 -15.46 10.19 -7.91
N PRO A 342 -15.48 8.86 -8.15
CA PRO A 342 -16.54 8.22 -8.94
C PRO A 342 -17.85 7.99 -8.18
N TYR A 343 -17.89 8.23 -6.86
CA TYR A 343 -19.00 7.84 -6.01
C TYR A 343 -20.01 8.97 -5.75
N PRO A 344 -21.30 8.66 -5.51
CA PRO A 344 -22.31 9.66 -5.19
C PRO A 344 -21.96 10.49 -3.97
N GLU A 345 -22.35 11.77 -3.95
CA GLU A 345 -22.04 12.69 -2.84
C GLU A 345 -22.50 12.20 -1.47
N GLU A 346 -23.62 11.49 -1.38
CA GLU A 346 -24.09 10.89 -0.12
C GLU A 346 -23.05 9.93 0.47
N TYR A 347 -22.45 9.10 -0.37
CA TYR A 347 -21.43 8.13 0.01
C TYR A 347 -20.14 8.82 0.45
N VAL A 348 -19.79 9.90 -0.25
CA VAL A 348 -18.66 10.76 0.11
C VAL A 348 -18.89 11.38 1.50
N ARG A 349 -20.10 11.86 1.79
CA ARG A 349 -20.45 12.43 3.11
C ARG A 349 -20.42 11.39 4.21
N ASP A 350 -20.88 10.17 3.96
CA ASP A 350 -20.77 9.06 4.91
C ASP A 350 -19.30 8.75 5.24
N THR A 351 -18.42 8.82 4.25
CA THR A 351 -16.97 8.65 4.45
C THR A 351 -16.35 9.80 5.23
N VAL A 352 -16.74 11.05 4.95
CA VAL A 352 -16.32 12.21 5.75
C VAL A 352 -16.77 12.06 7.20
N LYS A 353 -18.01 11.64 7.44
CA LYS A 353 -18.53 11.39 8.80
C LYS A 353 -17.72 10.32 9.52
N ALA A 354 -17.43 9.20 8.86
CA ALA A 354 -16.61 8.15 9.44
C ALA A 354 -15.19 8.63 9.77
N LEU A 355 -14.60 9.50 8.93
CA LEU A 355 -13.32 10.13 9.24
C LEU A 355 -13.39 11.10 10.43
N GLN A 356 -14.52 11.81 10.62
CA GLN A 356 -14.73 12.61 11.83
C GLN A 356 -14.79 11.73 13.09
N GLU A 357 -15.41 10.54 12.99
CA GLU A 357 -15.47 9.58 14.09
C GLU A 357 -14.10 8.96 14.42
N VAL A 358 -13.26 8.71 13.40
CA VAL A 358 -11.85 8.30 13.58
C VAL A 358 -11.00 9.41 14.22
N ASP A 359 -11.36 10.67 13.97
CA ASP A 359 -10.74 11.86 14.53
C ASP A 359 -9.22 12.04 14.25
N PRO A 360 -8.72 11.85 13.00
CA PRO A 360 -7.30 12.07 12.70
C PRO A 360 -6.92 13.55 12.93
N THR A 361 -5.65 13.82 13.25
CA THR A 361 -5.19 15.23 13.37
C THR A 361 -5.20 15.92 12.01
N TYR A 362 -4.75 15.23 10.97
CA TYR A 362 -4.66 15.73 9.60
C TYR A 362 -5.25 14.75 8.58
N VAL A 363 -5.99 15.27 7.60
CA VAL A 363 -6.48 14.53 6.44
C VAL A 363 -5.96 15.22 5.18
N VAL A 364 -5.25 14.46 4.35
CA VAL A 364 -4.63 14.96 3.12
C VAL A 364 -5.13 14.13 1.94
N PRO A 365 -6.28 14.50 1.36
CA PRO A 365 -6.80 13.83 0.17
C PRO A 365 -5.94 14.17 -1.05
N LEU A 366 -5.63 13.16 -1.85
CA LEU A 366 -4.81 13.25 -3.06
C LEU A 366 -5.50 12.50 -4.22
N HIS A 367 -4.93 12.60 -5.42
CA HIS A 367 -5.16 11.68 -6.52
C HIS A 367 -6.65 11.40 -6.82
N CYS A 368 -7.14 10.18 -6.54
CA CYS A 368 -8.46 9.66 -6.88
C CYS A 368 -9.59 10.11 -5.93
N THR A 369 -9.30 10.94 -4.92
CA THR A 369 -10.30 11.37 -3.92
C THR A 369 -11.38 12.30 -4.49
N GLY A 370 -11.00 13.25 -5.34
CA GLY A 370 -11.93 14.19 -6.01
C GLY A 370 -12.38 15.40 -5.18
N GLU A 371 -12.83 16.43 -5.89
CA GLU A 371 -13.28 17.70 -5.29
C GLU A 371 -14.53 17.57 -4.39
N PRO A 372 -15.53 16.71 -4.68
CA PRO A 372 -16.70 16.55 -3.79
C PRO A 372 -16.32 16.17 -2.35
N PHE A 373 -15.31 15.31 -2.18
CA PHE A 373 -14.78 14.98 -0.86
C PHE A 373 -14.10 16.19 -0.23
N TYR A 374 -13.27 16.91 -0.97
CA TYR A 374 -12.57 18.08 -0.44
C TYR A 374 -13.55 19.13 0.08
N GLU A 375 -14.62 19.40 -0.66
CA GLU A 375 -15.69 20.33 -0.28
C GLU A 375 -16.44 19.87 0.98
N ALA A 376 -16.87 18.60 1.01
CA ALA A 376 -17.55 18.03 2.18
C ALA A 376 -16.65 18.02 3.43
N ALA A 377 -15.39 17.61 3.29
CA ALA A 377 -14.41 17.60 4.37
C ALA A 377 -14.06 19.01 4.85
N ARG A 378 -14.00 20.00 3.95
CA ARG A 378 -13.75 21.40 4.32
C ARG A 378 -14.90 21.96 5.16
N ALA A 379 -16.14 21.61 4.84
CA ALA A 379 -17.29 22.01 5.63
C ALA A 379 -17.32 21.32 7.01
N ALA A 380 -16.96 20.04 7.06
CA ALA A 380 -17.11 19.20 8.26
C ALA A 380 -15.92 19.26 9.24
N MET A 381 -14.69 19.41 8.73
CA MET A 381 -13.44 19.35 9.50
C MET A 381 -12.36 20.31 8.97
N PRO A 382 -12.65 21.62 8.85
CA PRO A 382 -11.80 22.60 8.16
C PRO A 382 -10.38 22.74 8.74
N THR A 383 -10.19 22.51 10.04
CA THR A 383 -8.90 22.64 10.71
C THR A 383 -8.02 21.40 10.56
N LYS A 384 -8.59 20.27 10.11
CA LYS A 384 -7.91 18.98 9.93
C LYS A 384 -7.55 18.73 8.47
N LEU A 385 -8.30 19.32 7.54
CA LEU A 385 -8.09 19.15 6.10
C LEU A 385 -6.90 19.95 5.59
N LEU A 386 -6.02 19.30 4.83
CA LEU A 386 -4.91 19.95 4.14
C LEU A 386 -5.00 19.69 2.64
N ARG A 387 -4.92 20.76 1.85
CA ARG A 387 -4.69 20.64 0.40
C ARG A 387 -3.20 20.45 0.15
N SER A 388 -2.88 19.46 -0.66
CA SER A 388 -1.52 19.20 -1.14
C SER A 388 -1.51 19.15 -2.66
N TYR A 389 -0.31 19.21 -3.22
CA TYR A 389 -0.04 19.37 -4.64
C TYR A 389 1.21 18.55 -4.98
N THR A 390 1.43 18.28 -6.26
CA THR A 390 2.73 17.80 -6.74
C THR A 390 3.84 18.74 -6.24
N GLY A 391 4.84 18.18 -5.56
CA GLY A 391 5.94 18.92 -4.95
C GLY A 391 5.71 19.41 -3.52
N THR A 392 4.52 19.21 -2.94
CA THR A 392 4.30 19.49 -1.51
C THR A 392 5.09 18.49 -0.65
N ARG A 393 5.74 18.99 0.40
CA ARG A 393 6.40 18.20 1.44
C ARG A 393 5.79 18.51 2.80
N LEU A 394 5.28 17.48 3.45
CA LEU A 394 4.66 17.49 4.77
C LEU A 394 5.66 16.95 5.78
N VAL A 395 6.19 17.81 6.64
CA VAL A 395 7.21 17.44 7.63
C VAL A 395 6.57 17.37 9.02
N PHE A 396 6.38 16.16 9.51
CA PHE A 396 5.86 15.88 10.84
C PHE A 396 7.00 15.65 11.84
N GLU A 397 6.92 16.27 13.01
CA GLU A 397 7.91 16.15 14.09
C GLU A 397 7.22 15.80 15.42
N ALA A 398 7.89 15.01 16.27
CA ALA A 398 7.35 14.53 17.54
C ALA A 398 7.09 15.63 18.57
#